data_AF-A0A2X0MAC1-F1
#
_entry.id   AF-A0A2X0MAC1-F1
#
_cell.length_a   1.000
_cell.length_b   1.000
_cell.length_c   1.000
_cell.angle_alpha   90.00
_cell.angle_beta   90.00
_cell.angle_gamma   90.00
#
_symmetry.space_group_name_H-M   'P 1'
#
loop_
_entity.id
_entity.type
_entity.pdbx_description
1 polymer ?
#
loop_
_entity_poly.entity_id
_entity_poly.type
_entity_poly.pdbx_seq_one_letter_code
_entity_poly.pdbx_strand_id
1 'polypeptide(L)'
;MASSSTSTSTAEPTVAHSPHAPLTATSYLSSLPELSTARGQFLYSSFSSRKQSNPTGYAGALSWWRNQLVHMTSQALLGDHRLVIKVDDDLRHLLRTHKLGRPASLATVIVSHKSRPFIASSQIAPLGT
;
A
#
# COMPACT_ATOMS: atom_id res chain seq x y z
N MET A 1 -48.58 5.48 -55.31
CA MET A 1 -47.35 5.32 -56.12
C MET A 1 -46.20 5.86 -55.27
N ALA A 2 -45.56 5.01 -54.46
CA ALA A 2 -44.24 4.35 -54.70
C ALA A 2 -43.08 5.39 -54.77
N SER A 3 -42.22 5.55 -53.73
CA SER A 3 -40.97 4.79 -53.42
C SER A 3 -39.84 5.11 -54.44
N SER A 4 -38.56 5.41 -54.18
CA SER A 4 -37.59 5.27 -53.06
C SER A 4 -36.37 6.21 -53.33
N SER A 5 -35.48 6.57 -52.38
CA SER A 5 -34.20 5.84 -52.14
C SER A 5 -33.41 6.35 -50.92
N THR A 6 -32.68 5.40 -50.35
CA THR A 6 -31.91 5.23 -49.10
C THR A 6 -30.62 6.06 -48.96
N SER A 7 -30.23 6.43 -47.73
CA SER A 7 -28.88 6.15 -47.17
C SER A 7 -28.76 6.47 -45.67
N THR A 8 -28.58 5.39 -44.93
CA THR A 8 -28.16 5.24 -43.53
C THR A 8 -26.83 5.92 -43.22
N SER A 9 -26.70 6.57 -42.07
CA SER A 9 -25.46 6.54 -41.27
C SER A 9 -25.75 7.00 -39.83
N THR A 10 -26.35 6.11 -39.05
CA THR A 10 -26.31 6.16 -37.58
C THR A 10 -24.85 5.94 -37.17
N ALA A 11 -24.20 7.00 -36.69
CA ALA A 11 -22.87 6.93 -36.10
C ALA A 11 -22.97 7.12 -34.59
N GLU A 12 -22.98 6.01 -33.86
CA GLU A 12 -22.48 5.87 -32.48
C GLU A 12 -22.13 4.36 -32.33
N PRO A 13 -21.08 3.90 -31.62
CA PRO A 13 -20.34 4.56 -30.54
C PRO A 13 -18.80 4.47 -30.66
N THR A 14 -18.08 5.48 -30.19
CA THR A 14 -16.70 5.29 -29.74
C THR A 14 -16.61 5.82 -28.32
N VAL A 15 -17.08 4.99 -27.39
CA VAL A 15 -16.68 5.09 -25.99
C VAL A 15 -15.17 4.92 -25.99
N ALA A 16 -14.46 6.02 -25.75
CA ALA A 16 -13.02 6.06 -25.65
C ALA A 16 -12.56 4.95 -24.70
N HIS A 17 -11.69 4.07 -25.20
CA HIS A 17 -10.99 3.08 -24.42
C HIS A 17 -10.28 3.80 -23.27
N SER A 18 -10.82 3.69 -22.07
CA SER A 18 -10.05 3.96 -20.85
C SER A 18 -8.88 2.99 -20.85
N PRO A 19 -7.63 3.45 -20.66
CA PRO A 19 -6.49 2.55 -20.58
C PRO A 19 -6.60 1.82 -19.24
N HIS A 20 -7.30 0.68 -19.21
CA HIS A 20 -7.31 -0.24 -18.09
C HIS A 20 -5.96 -0.95 -18.07
N ALA A 21 -4.89 -0.20 -17.74
CA ALA A 21 -3.62 -0.80 -17.39
C ALA A 21 -3.89 -1.78 -16.24
N PRO A 22 -3.31 -3.00 -16.25
CA PRO A 22 -3.43 -3.89 -15.11
C PRO A 22 -2.98 -3.11 -13.88
N LEU A 23 -3.85 -3.01 -12.88
CA LEU A 23 -3.52 -2.40 -11.60
C LEU A 23 -2.40 -3.26 -11.01
N THR A 24 -1.17 -2.83 -11.21
CA THR A 24 0.01 -3.43 -10.61
C THR A 24 0.33 -2.68 -9.33
N ALA A 25 0.96 -3.37 -8.37
CA ALA A 25 1.47 -2.75 -7.16
C ALA A 25 2.26 -1.46 -7.45
N THR A 26 3.11 -1.49 -8.48
CA THR A 26 3.95 -0.36 -8.89
C THR A 26 3.13 0.82 -9.42
N SER A 27 2.10 0.58 -10.22
CA SER A 27 1.21 1.64 -10.73
C SER A 27 0.43 2.30 -9.60
N TYR A 28 -0.10 1.49 -8.67
CA TYR A 28 -0.79 1.98 -7.49
C TYR A 28 0.13 2.85 -6.62
N LEU A 29 1.32 2.36 -6.29
CA LEU A 29 2.30 3.12 -5.50
C LEU A 29 2.72 4.42 -6.22
N SER A 30 2.86 4.39 -7.54
CA SER A 30 3.21 5.59 -8.32
C SER A 30 2.10 6.63 -8.35
N SER A 31 0.83 6.23 -8.18
CA SER A 31 -0.31 7.15 -8.08
C SER A 31 -0.42 7.85 -6.71
N LEU A 32 0.25 7.34 -5.67
CA LEU A 32 0.15 7.94 -4.33
C LEU A 32 0.97 9.24 -4.27
N PRO A 33 0.33 10.41 -4.02
CA PRO A 33 1.04 11.68 -3.95
C PRO A 33 2.02 11.73 -2.78
N GLU A 34 1.76 10.97 -1.70
CA GLU A 34 2.66 10.90 -0.54
C GLU A 34 4.04 10.36 -0.91
N LEU A 35 4.13 9.48 -1.92
CA LEU A 35 5.38 8.88 -2.38
C LEU A 35 6.20 9.80 -3.29
N SER A 36 5.61 10.87 -3.83
CA SER A 36 6.33 11.86 -4.63
C SER A 36 7.04 12.93 -3.78
N THR A 37 6.83 12.93 -2.48
CA THR A 37 7.33 13.94 -1.54
C THR A 37 8.50 13.43 -0.69
N ALA A 38 9.10 14.32 0.13
CA ALA A 38 10.07 13.96 1.15
C ALA A 38 9.53 12.91 2.15
N ARG A 39 8.21 12.84 2.33
CA ARG A 39 7.56 11.80 3.15
C ARG A 39 7.72 10.42 2.52
N GLY A 40 7.65 10.31 1.19
CA GLY A 40 7.91 9.07 0.46
C GLY A 40 9.33 8.56 0.66
N GLN A 41 10.32 9.45 0.56
CA GLN A 41 11.72 9.14 0.86
C GLN A 41 11.88 8.60 2.28
N PHE A 42 11.25 9.24 3.28
CA PHE A 42 11.25 8.76 4.66
C PHE A 42 10.60 7.38 4.79
N LEU A 43 9.45 7.15 4.16
CA LEU A 43 8.73 5.88 4.19
C LEU A 43 9.54 4.73 3.58
N TYR A 44 10.34 4.98 2.54
CA TYR A 44 11.17 3.95 1.89
C TYR A 44 12.54 3.78 2.56
N SER A 45 13.01 4.80 3.30
CA SER A 45 14.25 4.74 4.06
C SER A 45 14.15 3.84 5.30
N SER A 46 15.29 3.41 5.84
CA SER A 46 15.33 2.71 7.12
C SER A 46 15.02 3.68 8.27
N PHE A 47 13.80 3.62 8.82
CA PHE A 47 13.38 4.47 9.93
C PHE A 47 13.48 3.80 11.31
N SER A 48 14.02 2.59 11.41
CA SER A 48 14.15 1.82 12.68
C SER A 48 15.00 2.56 13.72
N SER A 49 16.09 3.21 13.29
CA SER A 49 16.97 4.00 14.16
C SER A 49 16.27 5.22 14.76
N ARG A 50 15.20 5.71 14.12
CA ARG A 50 14.46 6.89 14.56
C ARG A 50 13.36 6.58 15.58
N LYS A 51 13.20 5.32 15.99
CA LYS A 51 12.23 4.91 17.02
C LYS A 51 12.39 5.69 18.33
N GLN A 52 13.62 6.02 18.72
CA GLN A 52 13.91 6.77 19.95
C GLN A 52 13.93 8.28 19.75
N SER A 53 14.35 8.79 18.59
CA SER A 53 14.47 10.23 18.34
C SER A 53 13.21 10.88 17.77
N ASN A 54 12.34 10.13 17.10
CA ASN A 54 11.04 10.60 16.62
C ASN A 54 10.00 9.47 16.67
N PRO A 55 9.42 9.17 17.85
CA PRO A 55 8.48 8.08 18.03
C PRO A 55 7.18 8.29 17.23
N THR A 56 6.72 9.54 17.08
CA THR A 56 5.51 9.88 16.32
C THR A 56 5.66 9.60 14.84
N GLY A 57 6.78 10.02 14.23
CA GLY A 57 7.08 9.76 12.83
C GLY A 57 7.28 8.26 12.54
N TYR A 58 7.91 7.54 13.46
CA TYR A 58 8.04 6.09 13.41
C TYR A 58 6.67 5.39 13.41
N ALA A 59 5.79 5.73 14.36
CA ALA A 59 4.45 5.17 14.44
C ALA A 59 3.58 5.50 13.21
N GLY A 60 3.68 6.75 12.72
CA GLY A 60 2.99 7.18 11.51
C GLY A 60 3.45 6.42 10.26
N ALA A 61 4.75 6.22 10.09
CA ALA A 61 5.29 5.44 8.98
C ALA A 61 4.88 3.97 9.02
N LEU A 62 4.86 3.37 10.22
CA LEU A 62 4.35 2.02 10.40
C LEU A 62 2.87 1.92 10.05
N SER A 63 2.04 2.82 10.58
CA SER A 63 0.60 2.84 10.30
C SER A 63 0.32 2.99 8.81
N TRP A 64 1.05 3.88 8.14
CA TRP A 64 0.95 4.06 6.70
C TRP A 64 1.27 2.77 5.94
N TRP A 65 2.43 2.14 6.20
CA TRP A 65 2.79 0.89 5.53
C TRP A 65 1.77 -0.22 5.78
N ARG A 66 1.22 -0.32 6.98
CA ARG A 66 0.18 -1.31 7.31
C ARG A 66 -1.08 -1.09 6.46
N ASN A 67 -1.57 0.14 6.39
CA ASN A 67 -2.76 0.46 5.63
C ASN A 67 -2.56 0.19 4.13
N GLN A 68 -1.39 0.55 3.60
CA GLN A 68 -1.05 0.31 2.19
C GLN A 68 -0.93 -1.19 1.89
N LEU A 69 -0.22 -1.96 2.73
CA LEU A 69 -0.10 -3.40 2.55
C LEU A 69 -1.47 -4.09 2.61
N VAL A 70 -2.32 -3.74 3.57
CA VAL A 70 -3.70 -4.28 3.66
C VAL A 70 -4.52 -3.94 2.43
N HIS A 71 -4.48 -2.68 1.98
CA HIS A 71 -5.21 -2.24 0.79
C HIS A 71 -4.71 -2.94 -0.49
N MET A 72 -3.40 -3.04 -0.67
CA MET A 72 -2.82 -3.71 -1.83
C MET A 72 -3.12 -5.22 -1.82
N THR A 73 -3.19 -5.84 -0.65
CA THR A 73 -3.55 -7.26 -0.53
C THR A 73 -5.03 -7.49 -0.83
N SER A 74 -5.94 -6.66 -0.30
CA SER A 74 -7.38 -6.82 -0.56
C SER A 74 -7.73 -6.69 -2.05
N GLN A 75 -6.96 -5.86 -2.76
CA GLN A 75 -7.03 -5.65 -4.21
C GLN A 75 -6.26 -6.69 -5.04
N ALA A 76 -5.66 -7.71 -4.42
CA ALA A 76 -4.83 -8.74 -5.08
C ALA A 76 -3.65 -8.16 -5.89
N LEU A 77 -3.07 -7.03 -5.44
CA LEU A 77 -1.94 -6.37 -6.11
C LEU A 77 -0.57 -6.98 -5.73
N LEU A 78 -0.52 -7.74 -4.63
CA LEU A 78 0.70 -8.35 -4.08
C LEU A 78 0.79 -9.86 -4.39
N GLY A 79 -0.05 -10.35 -5.29
CA GLY A 79 -0.19 -11.76 -5.66
C GLY A 79 -1.65 -12.21 -5.66
N ASP A 80 -1.88 -13.50 -5.86
CA ASP A 80 -3.23 -14.06 -6.02
C ASP A 80 -4.03 -14.10 -4.71
N HIS A 81 -3.36 -13.99 -3.57
CA HIS A 81 -3.98 -14.06 -2.25
C HIS A 81 -4.46 -12.70 -1.76
N ARG A 82 -5.73 -12.62 -1.37
CA ARG A 82 -6.36 -11.38 -0.86
C ARG A 82 -6.23 -11.14 0.64
N LEU A 83 -5.75 -12.14 1.37
CA LEU A 83 -5.66 -12.13 2.85
C LEU A 83 -4.28 -12.48 3.37
N VAL A 84 -3.39 -12.99 2.52
CA VAL A 84 -2.07 -13.46 2.91
C VAL A 84 -1.03 -12.65 2.16
N ILE A 85 -0.11 -12.05 2.91
CA ILE A 85 1.07 -11.38 2.36
C ILE A 85 2.25 -12.31 2.55
N LYS A 86 2.80 -12.82 1.45
CA LYS A 86 4.05 -13.55 1.46
C LYS A 86 5.20 -12.55 1.53
N VAL A 87 6.02 -12.67 2.58
CA VAL A 87 7.13 -11.75 2.82
C VAL A 87 8.42 -12.38 2.32
N ASP A 88 8.70 -12.17 1.05
CA ASP A 88 9.87 -12.69 0.35
C ASP A 88 10.53 -11.61 -0.53
N ASP A 89 11.50 -12.01 -1.35
CA ASP A 89 12.22 -11.06 -2.20
C ASP A 89 11.33 -10.50 -3.33
N ASP A 90 10.35 -11.29 -3.81
CA ASP A 90 9.41 -10.87 -4.85
C ASP A 90 8.52 -9.74 -4.33
N LEU A 91 8.08 -9.79 -3.07
CA LEU A 91 7.33 -8.68 -2.45
C LEU A 91 8.15 -7.38 -2.46
N ARG A 92 9.45 -7.45 -2.17
CA ARG A 92 10.33 -6.26 -2.21
C ARG A 92 10.51 -5.75 -3.64
N HIS A 93 10.44 -6.62 -4.63
CA HIS A 93 10.48 -6.26 -6.04
C HIS A 93 9.17 -5.63 -6.51
N LEU A 94 8.01 -6.15 -6.08
CA LEU A 94 6.68 -5.61 -6.37
C LEU A 94 6.44 -4.24 -5.75
N LEU A 95 6.96 -4.01 -4.54
CA LEU A 95 6.89 -2.73 -3.85
C LEU A 95 7.96 -1.74 -4.31
N ARG A 96 8.78 -2.08 -5.31
CA ARG A 96 9.81 -1.18 -5.83
C ARG A 96 9.15 -0.08 -6.65
N THR A 97 9.50 1.17 -6.38
CA THR A 97 9.13 2.31 -7.24
C THR A 97 10.33 2.78 -8.05
N HIS A 98 10.08 3.36 -9.22
CA HIS A 98 11.15 3.91 -10.06
C HIS A 98 11.93 5.05 -9.36
N LYS A 99 11.25 5.82 -8.50
CA LYS A 99 11.82 6.99 -7.83
C LYS A 99 12.53 6.67 -6.51
N LEU A 100 12.03 5.72 -5.73
CA LEU A 100 12.51 5.45 -4.37
C LEU A 100 13.25 4.10 -4.25
N GLY A 101 13.21 3.27 -5.29
CA GLY A 101 13.82 1.95 -5.26
C GLY A 101 13.08 0.99 -4.34
N ARG A 102 13.84 0.07 -3.71
CA ARG A 102 13.29 -0.99 -2.85
C ARG A 102 13.05 -0.43 -1.44
N PRO A 103 11.93 -0.76 -0.79
CA PRO A 103 11.64 -0.26 0.55
C PRO A 103 12.56 -0.90 1.60
N ALA A 104 13.55 -0.15 2.09
CA ALA A 104 14.45 -0.58 3.17
C ALA A 104 13.72 -0.69 4.52
N SER A 105 12.68 0.13 4.70
CA SER A 105 11.78 0.11 5.84
C SER A 105 10.98 -1.18 6.01
N LEU A 106 10.77 -1.96 4.94
CA LEU A 106 9.88 -3.13 4.97
C LEU A 106 10.25 -4.09 6.09
N ALA A 107 11.56 -4.37 6.25
CA ALA A 107 12.08 -5.22 7.32
C ALA A 107 11.67 -4.71 8.72
N THR A 108 11.69 -3.39 8.93
CA THR A 108 11.27 -2.76 10.19
C THR A 108 9.77 -2.94 10.43
N VAL A 109 8.95 -2.79 9.39
CA VAL A 109 7.50 -3.00 9.46
C VAL A 109 7.16 -4.43 9.86
N ILE A 110 7.83 -5.41 9.24
CA ILE A 110 7.65 -6.85 9.52
C ILE A 110 8.08 -7.19 10.95
N VAL A 111 9.28 -6.76 11.37
CA VAL A 111 9.82 -7.04 12.70
C VAL A 111 8.98 -6.38 13.79
N SER A 112 8.47 -5.17 13.56
CA SER A 112 7.57 -4.51 14.51
C SER A 112 6.32 -5.33 14.81
N HIS A 113 5.91 -6.25 13.93
CA HIS A 113 4.76 -7.12 14.16
C HIS A 113 5.05 -8.33 15.04
N LYS A 114 6.34 -8.73 15.18
CA LYS A 114 6.76 -9.86 16.02
C LYS A 114 6.74 -9.56 17.53
N SER A 115 6.36 -8.36 17.96
CA SER A 115 6.38 -7.98 19.38
C SER A 115 4.99 -7.62 19.92
N ARG A 116 4.31 -8.61 20.51
CA ARG A 116 3.54 -8.57 21.78
C ARG A 116 3.02 -9.99 22.07
N PRO A 117 3.17 -10.48 23.30
CA PRO A 117 2.47 -9.89 24.44
C PRO A 117 3.41 -9.51 25.59
N PHE A 118 3.21 -8.33 26.15
CA PHE A 118 3.44 -8.15 27.58
C PHE A 118 2.16 -7.56 28.14
N ILE A 119 1.29 -8.45 28.61
CA ILE A 119 0.25 -8.07 29.55
C ILE A 119 1.01 -7.70 30.82
N ALA A 120 1.30 -6.41 31.00
CA ALA A 120 1.59 -5.90 32.32
C ALA A 120 0.24 -5.91 33.07
N SER A 121 -0.10 -7.05 33.65
CA SER A 121 -1.22 -7.14 34.59
C SER A 121 -0.98 -6.15 35.71
N SER A 122 -1.96 -5.28 35.89
CA SER A 122 -2.06 -4.26 36.91
C SER A 122 -1.51 -4.73 38.25
N GLN A 123 -0.55 -4.00 38.80
CA GLN A 123 -0.16 -4.11 40.20
C GLN A 123 -1.38 -3.74 41.04
N ILE A 124 -1.98 -4.76 41.66
CA ILE A 124 -3.07 -4.64 42.63
C ILE A 124 -2.53 -3.87 43.85
N ALA A 125 -3.15 -2.74 44.17
CA ALA A 125 -2.89 -2.03 45.41
C ALA A 125 -3.36 -2.89 46.61
N PRO A 126 -2.57 -3.06 47.68
CA PRO A 126 -3.08 -3.68 48.89
C PRO A 126 -4.00 -2.70 49.63
N LEU A 127 -5.27 -3.07 49.80
CA LEU A 127 -6.15 -2.52 50.82
C LEU A 127 -5.94 -3.33 52.12
N GLY A 128 -5.67 -2.63 53.21
CA GLY A 128 -6.02 -3.07 54.57
C GLY A 128 -4.92 -3.76 55.37
N THR A 129 -4.43 -3.06 56.39
CA THR A 129 -4.72 -3.37 57.81
C THR A 129 -4.62 -2.08 58.61
#